data_AF-A0A0D2FYG6-F1
#
_entry.id   AF-A0A0D2FYG6-F1
#
_cell.length_a   1.000
_cell.length_b   1.000
_cell.length_c   1.000
_cell.angle_alpha   90.00
_cell.angle_beta   90.00
_cell.angle_gamma   90.00
#
_symmetry.space_group_name_H-M   'P 1'
#
loop_
_entity.id
_entity.type
_entity.pdbx_description
1 polymer ?
#
loop_
_entity_poly.entity_id
_entity_poly.type
_entity_poly.pdbx_seq_one_letter_code
_entity_poly.pdbx_strand_id
1 'polypeptide(L)'
;MESLLEKLLRYPKPAVSVIDNSPPIEESYLQYKTSNIRVIYRDLYPLPGSDPADSDALVQKRMEVAKSAAALEGEKKAFTAVNARAAQEREEAGVKMRDFAHGGNAKCGSGRSPTE
;
A
#
# COMPACT_ATOMS: atom_id res chain seq x y z
N MET A 1 -33.97 -8.31 -9.87
CA MET A 1 -32.72 -7.54 -9.93
C MET A 1 -31.76 -8.15 -8.92
N GLU A 2 -30.59 -8.61 -9.36
CA GLU A 2 -29.58 -9.17 -8.45
C GLU A 2 -28.94 -8.08 -7.60
N SER A 3 -28.74 -8.35 -6.32
CA SER A 3 -28.10 -7.40 -5.41
C SER A 3 -26.60 -7.30 -5.69
N LEU A 4 -26.00 -6.14 -5.39
CA LEU A 4 -24.55 -5.94 -5.51
C LEU A 4 -23.77 -6.98 -4.68
N LEU A 5 -24.32 -7.38 -3.53
CA LEU A 5 -23.76 -8.40 -2.64
C LEU A 5 -23.71 -9.78 -3.32
N GLU A 6 -24.79 -10.18 -4.03
CA GLU A 6 -24.83 -11.43 -4.80
C GLU A 6 -23.85 -11.44 -5.97
N LYS A 7 -23.60 -10.28 -6.58
CA LYS A 7 -22.57 -10.13 -7.62
C LYS A 7 -21.17 -10.24 -7.04
N LEU A 8 -20.95 -9.66 -5.86
CA LEU A 8 -19.68 -9.76 -5.15
C LEU A 8 -19.40 -11.19 -4.67
N LEU A 9 -20.39 -11.91 -4.15
CA LEU A 9 -20.23 -13.31 -3.68
C LEU A 9 -19.91 -14.30 -4.80
N ARG A 10 -20.31 -13.99 -6.04
CA ARG A 10 -20.03 -14.83 -7.22
C ARG A 10 -18.62 -14.72 -7.76
N TYR A 11 -17.83 -13.72 -7.33
CA TYR A 11 -16.42 -13.70 -7.68
C TYR A 11 -15.71 -14.89 -7.01
N PRO A 12 -15.24 -15.87 -7.80
CA PRO A 12 -14.56 -17.03 -7.25
C PRO A 12 -13.31 -16.53 -6.54
N LYS A 13 -12.99 -17.12 -5.39
CA LYS A 13 -11.62 -17.09 -4.88
C LYS A 13 -10.79 -17.84 -5.92
N PRO A 14 -9.87 -17.21 -6.68
CA PRO A 14 -9.11 -17.97 -7.67
C PRO A 14 -8.30 -19.01 -6.91
N ALA A 15 -8.50 -20.28 -7.26
CA ALA A 15 -7.58 -21.32 -6.86
C ALA A 15 -6.21 -20.91 -7.38
N VAL A 16 -5.23 -20.85 -6.48
CA VAL A 16 -3.83 -20.58 -6.81
C VAL A 16 -3.41 -21.61 -7.85
N SER A 17 -3.48 -21.22 -9.11
CA SER A 17 -2.94 -21.99 -10.24
C SER A 17 -1.73 -21.22 -10.70
N VAL A 18 -0.61 -21.91 -10.65
CA VAL A 18 0.72 -21.39 -10.89
C VAL A 18 0.86 -21.15 -12.40
N ILE A 19 1.47 -20.00 -12.73
CA ILE A 19 2.11 -19.56 -13.99
C ILE A 19 1.18 -18.96 -15.07
N ASP A 20 1.23 -17.63 -15.27
CA ASP A 20 2.06 -17.00 -16.32
C ASP A 20 2.04 -15.44 -16.27
N ASN A 21 3.23 -14.87 -16.05
CA ASN A 21 3.74 -13.52 -16.34
C ASN A 21 2.76 -12.34 -16.66
N SER A 22 1.98 -11.89 -15.66
CA SER A 22 1.37 -10.55 -15.56
C SER A 22 1.69 -9.99 -14.16
N PRO A 23 1.94 -8.68 -13.95
CA PRO A 23 2.66 -8.24 -12.76
C PRO A 23 1.84 -8.58 -11.51
N PRO A 24 2.43 -9.30 -10.52
CA PRO A 24 1.74 -9.77 -9.31
C PRO A 24 1.09 -8.65 -8.48
N ILE A 25 1.41 -7.40 -8.81
CA ILE A 25 0.87 -6.17 -8.24
C ILE A 25 -0.58 -5.93 -8.66
N GLU A 26 -0.96 -6.21 -9.90
CA GLU A 26 -2.28 -5.84 -10.42
C GLU A 26 -3.37 -6.78 -9.88
N GLU A 27 -3.07 -8.08 -9.79
CA GLU A 27 -3.97 -9.07 -9.20
C GLU A 27 -4.10 -8.88 -7.68
N SER A 28 -2.99 -8.66 -6.98
CA SER A 28 -3.03 -8.37 -5.53
C SER A 28 -3.76 -7.06 -5.22
N TYR A 29 -3.59 -6.02 -6.06
CA TYR A 29 -4.32 -4.77 -5.93
C TYR A 29 -5.83 -4.95 -6.17
N LEU A 30 -6.22 -5.77 -7.16
CA LEU A 30 -7.62 -6.09 -7.43
C LEU A 30 -8.25 -6.88 -6.28
N GLN A 31 -7.53 -7.84 -5.71
CA GLN A 31 -7.96 -8.59 -4.53
C GLN A 31 -8.14 -7.67 -3.32
N TYR A 32 -7.17 -6.79 -3.06
CA TYR A 32 -7.26 -5.78 -2.01
C TYR A 32 -8.48 -4.90 -2.20
N LYS A 33 -8.66 -4.33 -3.39
CA LYS A 33 -9.79 -3.46 -3.73
C LYS A 33 -11.13 -4.16 -3.51
N THR A 34 -11.25 -5.40 -3.98
CA THR A 34 -12.49 -6.19 -3.85
C THR A 34 -12.80 -6.53 -2.40
N SER A 35 -11.78 -6.92 -1.62
CA SER A 35 -11.92 -7.18 -0.20
C SER A 35 -12.33 -5.92 0.57
N ASN A 36 -11.71 -4.77 0.25
CA ASN A 36 -11.98 -3.50 0.90
C ASN A 36 -13.42 -3.03 0.64
N ILE A 37 -13.89 -3.11 -0.61
CA ILE A 37 -15.28 -2.78 -0.97
C ILE A 37 -16.29 -3.68 -0.24
N ARG A 38 -16.03 -5.00 -0.14
CA ARG A 38 -16.92 -5.92 0.59
C ARG A 38 -17.03 -5.58 2.07
N VAL A 39 -15.92 -5.20 2.71
CA VAL A 39 -15.91 -4.78 4.12
C VAL A 39 -16.73 -3.50 4.27
N ILE A 40 -16.43 -2.46 3.49
CA ILE A 40 -17.17 -1.18 3.53
C ILE A 40 -18.67 -1.40 3.29
N TYR A 41 -19.05 -2.26 2.34
CA TYR A 41 -20.45 -2.52 2.05
C TYR A 41 -21.19 -3.19 3.22
N ARG A 42 -20.58 -4.19 3.88
CA ARG A 42 -21.16 -4.81 5.08
C ARG A 42 -21.28 -3.82 6.23
N ASP A 43 -20.31 -2.94 6.38
CA ASP A 43 -20.33 -1.91 7.42
C ASP A 43 -21.44 -0.88 7.19
N LEU A 44 -21.68 -0.47 5.94
CA LEU A 44 -22.69 0.53 5.60
C LEU A 44 -24.11 -0.04 5.51
N TYR A 45 -24.21 -1.34 5.19
CA TYR A 45 -25.48 -2.05 5.04
C TYR A 45 -25.45 -3.36 5.82
N PRO A 46 -25.55 -3.31 7.16
CA PRO A 46 -25.65 -4.50 7.98
C PRO A 46 -26.90 -5.29 7.60
N LEU A 47 -26.77 -6.61 7.49
CA LEU A 47 -27.92 -7.48 7.23
C LEU A 47 -28.87 -7.48 8.44
N PRO A 48 -30.19 -7.62 8.26
CA PRO A 48 -31.12 -7.79 9.37
C PRO A 48 -30.72 -9.03 10.19
N GLY A 49 -30.49 -8.86 11.50
CA GLY A 49 -30.00 -9.94 12.38
C GLY A 49 -28.48 -10.08 12.44
N SER A 50 -27.72 -9.09 11.96
CA SER A 50 -26.27 -9.00 12.22
C SER A 50 -25.99 -8.89 13.72
N ASP A 51 -24.94 -9.60 14.17
CA ASP A 51 -24.54 -9.63 15.58
C ASP A 51 -24.04 -8.24 16.01
N PRO A 52 -24.60 -7.64 17.07
CA PRO A 52 -24.08 -6.40 17.65
C PRO A 52 -22.57 -6.45 17.95
N ALA A 53 -22.02 -7.63 18.27
CA ALA A 53 -20.60 -7.80 18.55
C ALA A 53 -19.71 -7.55 17.31
N ASP A 54 -20.19 -7.85 16.10
CA ASP A 54 -19.46 -7.57 14.86
C ASP A 54 -19.41 -6.06 14.57
N SER A 55 -20.49 -5.34 14.90
CA SER A 55 -20.55 -3.88 14.85
C SER A 55 -19.51 -3.26 15.79
N ASP A 56 -19.45 -3.75 17.03
CA ASP A 56 -18.53 -3.23 18.05
C ASP A 56 -17.07 -3.48 17.69
N ALA A 57 -16.75 -4.65 17.13
CA ALA A 57 -15.41 -4.96 16.65
C ALA A 57 -14.96 -4.03 15.51
N LEU A 58 -15.87 -3.67 14.59
CA LEU A 58 -15.58 -2.74 13.50
C LEU A 58 -15.36 -1.31 14.01
N VAL A 59 -16.16 -0.85 14.97
CA VAL A 59 -15.98 0.44 15.62
C VAL A 59 -14.64 0.51 16.33
N GLN A 60 -14.27 -0.54 17.07
CA GLN A 60 -12.99 -0.62 17.78
C GLN A 60 -11.81 -0.56 16.80
N LYS A 61 -11.87 -1.31 15.70
CA LYS A 61 -10.85 -1.28 14.65
C LYS A 61 -10.70 0.12 14.01
N ARG A 62 -11.82 0.82 13.77
CA ARG A 62 -11.80 2.19 13.25
C ARG A 62 -11.14 3.16 14.23
N MET A 63 -11.41 3.01 15.52
CA MET A 63 -10.76 3.81 16.56
C MET A 63 -9.25 3.55 16.61
N GLU A 64 -8.80 2.30 16.49
CA GLU A 64 -7.37 1.95 16.45
C GLU A 64 -6.64 2.58 15.25
N VAL A 65 -7.25 2.54 14.07
CA VAL A 65 -6.73 3.21 12.88
C VAL A 65 -6.70 4.73 13.07
N ALA A 66 -7.76 5.32 13.62
CA ALA A 66 -7.84 6.75 13.88
C ALA A 66 -6.78 7.23 14.88
N LYS A 67 -6.47 6.43 15.93
CA LYS A 67 -5.40 6.74 16.89
C LYS A 67 -4.03 6.87 16.21
N SER A 68 -3.79 6.09 15.16
CA SER A 68 -2.52 6.06 14.45
C SER A 68 -2.42 7.14 13.36
N ALA A 69 -3.55 7.74 12.95
CA ALA A 69 -3.61 8.66 11.81
C ALA A 69 -2.73 9.90 11.98
N ALA A 70 -2.69 10.48 13.19
CA ALA A 70 -1.87 11.67 13.47
C ALA A 70 -0.36 11.38 13.39
N ALA A 71 0.06 10.22 13.91
CA ALA A 71 1.45 9.78 13.83
C ALA A 71 1.86 9.50 12.38
N LEU A 72 1.03 8.79 11.63
CA LEU A 72 1.26 8.48 10.21
C LEU A 72 1.36 9.74 9.34
N GLU A 73 0.55 10.76 9.60
CA GLU A 73 0.64 12.04 8.89
C GLU A 73 1.95 12.78 9.23
N GLY A 74 2.42 12.68 10.48
CA GLY A 74 3.73 13.19 10.89
C GLY A 74 4.88 12.49 10.17
N GLU A 75 4.87 11.15 10.15
CA GLU A 75 5.86 10.33 9.45
C GLU A 75 5.88 10.60 7.94
N LYS A 76 4.70 10.70 7.32
CA LYS A 76 4.55 11.07 5.91
C LYS A 76 5.18 12.43 5.61
N LYS A 77 4.94 13.43 6.45
CA LYS A 77 5.54 14.77 6.29
C LYS A 77 7.05 14.72 6.41
N ALA A 78 7.57 14.01 7.41
CA ALA A 78 9.01 13.83 7.60
C ALA A 78 9.66 13.14 6.40
N PHE A 79 9.08 12.04 5.93
CA PHE A 79 9.57 11.31 4.75
C PHE A 79 9.53 12.17 3.48
N THR A 80 8.44 12.92 3.27
CA THR A 80 8.30 13.82 2.13
C THR A 80 9.35 14.93 2.15
N ALA A 81 9.60 15.53 3.32
CA ALA A 81 10.61 16.58 3.48
C ALA A 81 12.03 16.06 3.21
N VAL A 82 12.37 14.88 3.74
CA VAL A 82 13.67 14.23 3.48
C VAL A 82 13.85 13.92 2.00
N ASN A 83 12.81 13.41 1.33
CA ASN A 83 12.86 13.14 -0.10
C ASN A 83 12.99 14.40 -0.95
N ALA A 84 12.27 15.47 -0.60
CA ALA A 84 12.38 16.75 -1.31
C ALA A 84 13.80 17.31 -1.21
N ARG A 85 14.40 17.29 -0.01
CA ARG A 85 15.79 17.69 0.19
C ARG A 85 16.76 16.81 -0.60
N ALA A 86 16.61 15.49 -0.53
CA ALA A 86 17.45 14.58 -1.28
C ALA A 86 17.28 14.73 -2.79
N ALA A 87 16.09 15.12 -3.28
CA ALA A 87 15.87 15.44 -4.69
C ALA A 87 16.61 16.72 -5.10
N GLN A 88 16.57 17.75 -4.27
CA GLN A 88 17.31 18.99 -4.48
C GLN A 88 18.84 18.75 -4.49
N GLU A 89 19.37 18.02 -3.51
CA GLU A 89 20.81 17.69 -3.45
C GLU A 89 21.28 16.93 -4.71
N ARG A 90 20.42 16.08 -5.29
CA ARG A 90 20.70 15.38 -6.56
C ARG A 90 20.71 16.32 -7.76
N GLU A 91 19.77 17.25 -7.80
CA GLU A 91 19.71 18.28 -8.85
C GLU A 91 20.96 19.17 -8.81
N GLU A 92 21.35 19.63 -7.61
CA GLU A 92 22.57 20.41 -7.38
C GLU A 92 23.84 19.63 -7.76
N ALA A 93 23.87 18.32 -7.50
CA ALA A 93 24.94 17.43 -7.93
C ALA A 93 24.89 17.06 -9.43
N GLY A 94 23.90 17.54 -10.18
CA GLY A 94 23.73 17.27 -11.61
C GLY A 94 23.33 15.83 -11.96
N VAL A 95 22.88 15.04 -10.97
CA VAL A 95 22.50 13.63 -11.12
C VAL A 95 21.19 13.55 -11.89
N LYS A 96 21.20 12.95 -13.07
CA LYS A 96 20.01 12.79 -13.91
C LYS A 96 19.29 11.50 -13.56
N MET A 97 17.97 11.47 -13.77
CA MET A 97 17.13 10.30 -13.48
C MET A 97 17.61 9.00 -14.17
N ARG A 98 18.36 9.11 -15.28
CA ARG A 98 19.00 7.98 -15.99
C ARG A 98 20.14 7.31 -15.21
N ASP A 99 20.78 8.02 -14.29
CA ASP A 99 21.94 7.50 -13.55
C ASP A 99 21.53 6.45 -12.49
N PHE A 100 20.24 6.43 -12.12
CA PHE A 100 19.66 5.44 -11.21
C PHE A 100 19.29 4.12 -11.90
N ALA A 101 19.08 4.12 -13.22
CA ALA A 101 18.67 2.93 -13.96
C ALA A 101 19.84 1.97 -14.25
N HIS A 102 21.09 2.38 -13.97
CA HIS A 102 22.31 1.61 -14.27
C HIS A 102 23.17 1.36 -13.02
N GLY A 103 22.54 1.06 -11.89
CA GLY A 103 23.21 0.56 -10.68
C GLY A 103 23.71 -0.88 -10.75
N GLY A 104 23.82 -1.47 -11.95
CA GLY A 104 24.48 -2.76 -12.17
C GLY A 104 25.91 -2.53 -12.64
N ASN A 105 26.90 -2.77 -11.76
CA ASN A 105 28.35 -2.68 -11.98
C ASN A 105 29.09 -1.42 -11.50
N ALA A 106 28.59 -0.70 -10.49
CA ALA A 106 29.50 0.09 -9.66
C ALA A 106 30.21 -0.87 -8.69
N LYS A 107 31.40 -1.35 -9.07
CA LYS A 107 32.33 -2.05 -8.18
C LYS A 107 32.44 -1.28 -6.87
N CYS A 108 32.12 -1.92 -5.75
CA CYS A 108 32.47 -1.45 -4.42
C CYS A 108 34.00 -1.33 -4.34
N GLY A 109 34.53 -0.14 -4.67
CA GLY A 109 35.91 0.23 -4.45
C GLY A 109 36.10 0.47 -2.96
N SER A 110 36.92 -0.39 -2.35
CA SER A 110 37.39 -0.29 -0.97
C SER A 110 37.79 1.13 -0.59
N GLY A 111 37.40 1.54 0.61
CA GLY A 111 37.73 2.85 1.15
C GLY A 111 39.21 3.19 1.12
N ARG A 112 39.48 4.48 0.88
CA ARG A 112 40.55 5.22 1.53
C ARG A 112 40.00 6.58 1.92
N SER A 113 40.06 6.84 3.22
CA SER A 113 39.79 8.13 3.85
C SER A 113 40.74 9.22 3.34
N PRO A 114 40.31 10.49 3.35
CA PRO A 114 41.17 11.62 3.02
C PRO A 114 42.07 11.96 4.22
N THR A 115 43.36 12.13 3.99
CA THR A 115 44.26 12.87 4.89
C THR A 115 45.02 13.88 4.06
N GLU A 116 44.75 15.16 4.40
CA GLU A 116 45.55 16.39 4.28
C GLU A 116 46.38 16.65 3.03
#